data_AF-A0A4R6F6H8-F1
#
_entry.id   AF-A0A4R6F6H8-F1
#
_cell.length_a   1.000
_cell.length_b   1.000
_cell.length_c   1.000
_cell.angle_alpha   90.00
_cell.angle_beta   90.00
_cell.angle_gamma   90.00
#
_symmetry.space_group_name_H-M   'P 1'
#
loop_
_entity.id
_entity.type
_entity.pdbx_description
1 polymer ?
#
loop_
_entity_poly.entity_id
_entity_poly.type
_entity_poly.pdbx_seq_one_letter_code
_entity_poly.pdbx_strand_id
1 'polypeptide(L)'
;MPRLQAAMASPCRIITRALPDLFATQAMIELKNIDLRTDAAAQRYVKDETVSVEFAPGDGELMSLEGPNRYTRGDALVTGSTGDRWVVSRERFDAKYVPANAALAHGGAGSYRNRPAIVLAKQMHAPFSMARTAAGGDVLHGTAGDWIMQYAPGDYGVVQAARFAKVYRPAG
;
A
#
# COMPACT_ATOMS: atom_id res chain seq x y z
N MET A 1 -8.12 -80.73 -12.40
CA MET A 1 -6.90 -80.68 -13.22
C MET A 1 -6.71 -79.25 -13.73
N PRO A 2 -5.49 -78.75 -13.99
CA PRO A 2 -4.38 -78.37 -13.09
C PRO A 2 -4.36 -76.84 -12.84
N ARG A 3 -3.95 -76.35 -11.65
CA ARG A 3 -2.61 -75.88 -11.25
C ARG A 3 -2.17 -74.58 -11.96
N LEU A 4 -2.00 -73.48 -11.20
CA LEU A 4 -0.72 -72.77 -11.12
C LEU A 4 -0.71 -71.72 -9.99
N GLN A 5 0.48 -71.59 -9.44
CA GLN A 5 0.90 -70.81 -8.28
C GLN A 5 1.83 -69.71 -8.78
N ALA A 6 1.68 -68.48 -8.27
CA ALA A 6 2.67 -67.40 -8.35
C ALA A 6 2.09 -66.17 -7.64
N ALA A 7 2.81 -65.24 -7.05
CA ALA A 7 4.15 -65.16 -6.47
C ALA A 7 4.12 -63.82 -5.72
N MET A 8 4.75 -63.75 -4.54
CA MET A 8 4.88 -62.51 -3.78
C MET A 8 5.71 -61.48 -4.57
N ALA A 9 5.23 -60.24 -4.66
CA ALA A 9 5.99 -59.09 -5.09
C ALA A 9 5.89 -57.98 -4.03
N SER A 10 7.02 -57.68 -3.39
CA SER A 10 7.18 -56.56 -2.46
C SER A 10 6.95 -55.22 -3.15
N PRO A 11 6.24 -54.27 -2.52
CA PRO A 11 6.32 -52.89 -2.96
C PRO A 11 7.62 -52.24 -2.47
N CYS A 12 8.38 -51.75 -3.44
CA CYS A 12 9.55 -50.91 -3.35
C CYS A 12 9.30 -49.71 -2.41
N ARG A 13 10.17 -49.51 -1.40
CA ARG A 13 10.17 -48.28 -0.58
C ARG A 13 10.62 -47.11 -1.44
N ILE A 14 9.68 -46.26 -1.86
CA ILE A 14 10.00 -44.92 -2.35
C ILE A 14 10.48 -44.11 -1.15
N ILE A 15 11.78 -43.81 -1.12
CA ILE A 15 12.34 -42.86 -0.16
C ILE A 15 11.97 -41.46 -0.67
N THR A 16 10.83 -40.94 -0.20
CA THR A 16 10.48 -39.52 -0.34
C THR A 16 11.46 -38.73 0.52
N ARG A 17 12.53 -38.22 -0.09
CA ARG A 17 13.43 -37.26 0.54
C ARG A 17 12.65 -35.96 0.72
N ALA A 18 12.22 -35.67 1.95
CA ALA A 18 11.65 -34.38 2.30
C ALA A 18 12.66 -33.29 1.92
N LEU A 19 12.26 -32.43 0.98
CA LEU A 19 12.95 -31.16 0.73
C LEU A 19 12.82 -30.36 2.03
N PRO A 20 13.92 -29.90 2.66
CA PRO A 20 13.79 -29.00 3.78
C PRO A 20 13.10 -27.73 3.29
N ASP A 21 12.02 -27.35 3.97
CA ASP A 21 11.36 -26.06 3.84
C ASP A 21 12.41 -24.96 4.01
N LEU A 22 12.92 -24.46 2.88
CA LEU A 22 13.77 -23.29 2.77
C LEU A 22 12.93 -22.02 2.96
N PHE A 23 12.16 -21.94 4.04
CA PHE A 23 11.71 -20.65 4.55
C PHE A 23 12.87 -20.06 5.32
N ALA A 24 13.88 -19.59 4.59
CA ALA A 24 14.82 -18.63 5.14
C ALA A 24 13.99 -17.44 5.63
N THR A 25 13.95 -17.25 6.95
CA THR A 25 13.42 -16.03 7.56
C THR A 25 14.18 -14.87 6.92
N GLN A 26 13.57 -14.17 5.96
CA GLN A 26 14.22 -13.04 5.31
C GLN A 26 14.53 -12.02 6.42
N ALA A 27 15.81 -11.72 6.62
CA ALA A 27 16.22 -10.75 7.61
C ALA A 27 15.59 -9.39 7.26
N MET A 28 14.89 -8.80 8.23
CA MET A 28 14.31 -7.47 8.08
C MET A 28 15.43 -6.44 7.96
N ILE A 29 15.37 -5.62 6.90
CA ILE A 29 16.34 -4.56 6.65
C ILE A 29 15.87 -3.27 7.33
N GLU A 30 16.67 -2.72 8.24
CA GLU A 30 16.44 -1.37 8.77
C GLU A 30 17.08 -0.34 7.83
N LEU A 31 16.25 0.53 7.25
CA LEU A 31 16.70 1.58 6.34
C LEU A 31 16.92 2.90 7.08
N LYS A 32 18.09 3.50 6.87
CA LYS A 32 18.51 4.78 7.46
C LYS A 32 18.95 5.74 6.37
N ASN A 33 18.84 7.04 6.64
CA ASN A 33 19.31 8.11 5.75
C ASN A 33 18.79 7.98 4.31
N ILE A 34 17.50 7.63 4.17
CA ILE A 34 16.87 7.37 2.88
C ILE A 34 16.83 8.68 2.07
N ASP A 35 17.28 8.66 0.82
CA ASP A 35 17.00 9.74 -0.13
C ASP A 35 16.81 9.16 -1.53
N LEU A 36 15.56 9.02 -1.95
CA LEU A 36 15.22 8.48 -3.27
C LEU A 36 15.60 9.43 -4.41
N ARG A 37 15.93 10.70 -4.12
CA ARG A 37 16.39 11.65 -5.14
C ARG A 37 17.75 11.26 -5.74
N THR A 38 18.55 10.50 -4.99
CA THR A 38 19.89 10.05 -5.39
C THR A 38 19.96 8.54 -5.59
N ASP A 39 18.85 7.81 -5.40
CA ASP A 39 18.77 6.37 -5.58
C ASP A 39 18.48 6.02 -7.05
N ALA A 40 19.41 5.31 -7.71
CA ALA A 40 19.29 4.93 -9.11
C ALA A 40 18.11 3.97 -9.40
N ALA A 41 17.61 3.26 -8.39
CA ALA A 41 16.45 2.37 -8.53
C ALA A 41 15.12 3.11 -8.30
N ALA A 42 15.13 4.35 -7.83
CA ALA A 42 13.93 5.15 -7.65
C ALA A 42 13.41 5.68 -8.99
N GLN A 43 12.09 5.70 -9.13
CA GLN A 43 11.40 6.21 -10.31
C GLN A 43 10.33 7.22 -9.90
N ARG A 44 9.92 8.07 -10.85
CA ARG A 44 8.89 9.10 -10.64
C ARG A 44 7.50 8.52 -10.92
N TYR A 45 6.57 8.74 -10.01
CA TYR A 45 5.18 8.31 -10.15
C TYR A 45 4.21 9.45 -9.83
N VAL A 46 2.99 9.33 -10.32
CA VAL A 46 1.86 10.16 -9.96
C VAL A 46 0.77 9.27 -9.39
N LYS A 47 0.14 9.72 -8.30
CA LYS A 47 -1.08 9.08 -7.82
C LYS A 47 -2.23 9.41 -8.76
N ASP A 48 -2.87 8.39 -9.29
CA ASP A 48 -4.04 8.44 -10.16
C ASP A 48 -5.16 7.61 -9.53
N GLU A 49 -6.00 8.26 -8.73
CA GLU A 49 -7.13 7.62 -8.06
C GLU A 49 -8.37 8.51 -8.14
N THR A 50 -9.53 7.88 -8.34
CA THR A 50 -10.83 8.48 -8.07
C THR A 50 -11.38 7.93 -6.75
N VAL A 51 -11.84 8.82 -5.88
CA VAL A 51 -12.40 8.50 -4.56
C VAL A 51 -13.86 8.98 -4.48
N SER A 52 -14.66 8.33 -3.64
CA SER A 52 -15.99 8.83 -3.28
C SER A 52 -15.91 9.69 -2.02
N VAL A 53 -16.59 10.82 -2.00
CA VAL A 53 -16.52 11.81 -0.92
C VAL A 53 -17.90 12.19 -0.45
N GLU A 54 -18.08 12.14 0.86
CA GLU A 54 -19.15 12.80 1.58
C GLU A 54 -18.54 13.88 2.50
N PHE A 55 -19.32 14.88 2.89
CA PHE A 55 -18.89 15.89 3.85
C PHE A 55 -19.64 15.72 5.16
N ALA A 56 -18.89 15.74 6.26
CA ALA A 56 -19.44 15.47 7.58
C ALA A 56 -20.55 16.49 7.94
N PRO A 57 -21.77 16.05 8.30
CA PRO A 57 -22.86 16.95 8.67
C PRO A 57 -22.71 17.53 10.09
N GLY A 58 -21.83 16.95 10.89
CA GLY A 58 -21.55 17.26 12.29
C GLY A 58 -20.24 16.59 12.72
N ASP A 59 -19.94 16.66 14.00
CA ASP A 59 -18.73 16.07 14.57
C ASP A 59 -18.91 14.57 14.81
N GLY A 60 -17.81 13.82 14.73
CA GLY A 60 -17.85 12.38 14.93
C GLY A 60 -16.51 11.70 14.75
N GLU A 61 -16.56 10.39 14.51
CA GLU A 61 -15.39 9.55 14.34
C GLU A 61 -15.64 8.49 13.27
N LEU A 62 -14.60 8.16 12.52
CA LEU A 62 -14.60 7.15 11.48
C LEU A 62 -13.50 6.14 11.78
N MET A 63 -13.84 4.84 11.76
CA MET A 63 -12.82 3.81 11.89
C MET A 63 -12.05 3.65 10.58
N SER A 64 -10.76 3.98 10.61
CA SER A 64 -9.83 3.74 9.51
C SER A 64 -8.97 2.51 9.81
N LEU A 65 -8.12 2.09 8.86
CA LEU A 65 -7.15 1.01 9.08
C LEU A 65 -6.14 1.33 10.20
N GLU A 66 -5.86 2.61 10.41
CA GLU A 66 -4.90 3.12 11.40
C GLU A 66 -5.56 3.32 12.77
N GLY A 67 -6.88 3.11 12.86
CA GLY A 67 -7.68 3.33 14.05
C GLY A 67 -8.72 4.44 13.89
N PRO A 68 -9.33 4.87 15.01
CA PRO A 68 -10.36 5.89 15.00
C PRO A 68 -9.82 7.24 14.54
N ASN A 69 -10.50 7.86 13.56
CA ASN A 69 -10.15 9.14 12.97
C ASN A 69 -11.30 10.13 13.18
N ARG A 70 -11.09 11.13 14.03
CA ARG A 70 -12.10 12.12 14.39
C ARG A 70 -12.27 13.17 13.29
N TYR A 71 -13.50 13.64 13.14
CA TYR A 71 -13.85 14.68 12.18
C TYR A 71 -14.81 15.69 12.79
N THR A 72 -14.83 16.87 12.19
CA THR A 72 -15.76 17.95 12.48
C THR A 72 -16.67 18.22 11.29
N ARG A 73 -17.76 18.96 11.50
CA ARG A 73 -18.64 19.39 10.40
C ARG A 73 -17.84 19.98 9.24
N GLY A 74 -18.09 19.47 8.03
CA GLY A 74 -17.50 19.96 6.78
C GLY A 74 -16.19 19.28 6.40
N ASP A 75 -15.61 18.44 7.25
CA ASP A 75 -14.49 17.57 6.86
C ASP A 75 -14.94 16.53 5.83
N ALA A 76 -14.01 16.13 4.96
CA ALA A 76 -14.27 15.15 3.92
C ALA A 76 -14.13 13.73 4.49
N LEU A 77 -15.19 12.95 4.36
CA LEU A 77 -15.24 11.52 4.62
C LEU A 77 -14.98 10.80 3.29
N VAL A 78 -13.75 10.32 3.12
CA VAL A 78 -13.28 9.79 1.84
C VAL A 78 -13.34 8.27 1.85
N THR A 79 -13.84 7.69 0.76
CA THR A 79 -13.77 6.25 0.47
C THR A 79 -12.89 6.03 -0.74
N GLY A 80 -11.80 5.30 -0.55
CA GLY A 80 -10.84 4.96 -1.60
C GLY A 80 -11.37 3.91 -2.56
N SER A 81 -10.67 3.75 -3.69
CA SER A 81 -11.03 2.76 -4.71
C SER A 81 -10.95 1.30 -4.22
N THR A 82 -10.30 1.06 -3.08
CA THR A 82 -10.17 -0.23 -2.38
C THR A 82 -11.20 -0.42 -1.26
N GLY A 83 -12.06 0.56 -0.99
CA GLY A 83 -13.05 0.52 0.07
C GLY A 83 -12.56 1.08 1.41
N ASP A 84 -11.25 1.35 1.55
CA ASP A 84 -10.69 2.00 2.73
C ASP A 84 -11.32 3.37 2.94
N ARG A 85 -11.59 3.72 4.20
CA ARG A 85 -12.18 5.01 4.56
C ARG A 85 -11.25 5.82 5.46
N TRP A 86 -11.21 7.12 5.23
CA TRP A 86 -10.42 8.06 6.04
C TRP A 86 -11.02 9.46 6.05
N VAL A 87 -10.60 10.27 7.02
CA VAL A 87 -10.97 11.68 7.12
C VAL A 87 -9.88 12.55 6.50
N VAL A 88 -10.29 13.58 5.77
CA VAL A 88 -9.41 14.69 5.37
C VAL A 88 -10.05 15.99 5.82
N SER A 89 -9.30 16.83 6.54
CA SER A 89 -9.82 18.13 6.95
C SER A 89 -10.24 18.96 5.74
N ARG A 90 -11.24 19.84 5.91
CA ARG A 90 -11.78 20.63 4.79
C ARG A 90 -10.71 21.38 4.00
N GLU A 91 -9.83 22.11 4.68
CA GLU A 91 -8.74 22.87 4.06
C GLU A 91 -7.81 21.98 3.21
N ARG A 92 -7.39 20.83 3.77
CA ARG A 92 -6.51 19.88 3.07
C ARG A 92 -7.23 19.24 1.89
N PHE A 93 -8.54 19.03 2.00
CA PHE A 93 -9.35 18.49 0.92
C PHE A 93 -9.37 19.46 -0.26
N ASP A 94 -9.70 20.73 -0.01
CA ASP A 94 -9.82 21.75 -1.06
C ASP A 94 -8.47 21.99 -1.78
N ALA A 95 -7.36 21.87 -1.05
CA ALA A 95 -6.02 21.97 -1.63
C ALA A 95 -5.63 20.75 -2.49
N LYS A 96 -6.09 19.55 -2.12
CA LYS A 96 -5.57 18.27 -2.66
C LYS A 96 -6.49 17.60 -3.68
N TYR A 97 -7.77 17.94 -3.71
CA TYR A 97 -8.75 17.25 -4.55
C TYR A 97 -9.42 18.19 -5.56
N VAL A 98 -9.90 17.62 -6.65
CA VAL A 98 -10.74 18.28 -7.65
C VAL A 98 -11.91 17.36 -8.01
N PRO A 99 -13.09 17.90 -8.36
CA PRO A 99 -14.21 17.08 -8.79
C PRO A 99 -13.80 16.22 -10.00
N ALA A 100 -14.20 14.95 -10.00
CA ALA A 100 -13.88 14.05 -11.11
C ALA A 100 -14.71 14.35 -12.38
N ASN A 101 -15.80 15.09 -12.22
CA ASN A 101 -16.69 15.54 -13.29
C ASN A 101 -16.97 17.04 -13.11
N ALA A 102 -16.94 17.81 -14.21
CA ALA A 102 -17.24 19.24 -14.21
C ALA A 102 -18.67 19.59 -13.76
N ALA A 103 -19.62 18.65 -13.84
CA ALA A 103 -20.98 18.84 -13.33
C ALA A 103 -21.05 18.87 -11.79
N LEU A 104 -20.04 18.36 -11.09
CA LEU A 104 -19.97 18.36 -9.64
C LEU A 104 -19.30 19.66 -9.16
N ALA A 105 -20.04 20.48 -8.44
CA ALA A 105 -19.47 21.64 -7.75
C ALA A 105 -18.47 21.18 -6.66
N HIS A 106 -17.34 21.88 -6.55
CA HIS A 106 -16.36 21.60 -5.52
C HIS A 106 -16.96 21.82 -4.12
N GLY A 107 -16.81 20.83 -3.24
CA GLY A 107 -17.46 20.82 -1.93
C GLY A 107 -18.84 20.13 -1.90
N GLY A 108 -19.34 19.63 -3.04
CA GLY A 108 -20.49 18.73 -3.10
C GLY A 108 -20.09 17.26 -2.92
N ALA A 109 -20.97 16.42 -2.38
CA ALA A 109 -20.72 14.98 -2.30
C ALA A 109 -20.63 14.35 -3.69
N GLY A 110 -19.73 13.39 -3.88
CA GLY A 110 -19.55 12.71 -5.16
C GLY A 110 -18.11 12.26 -5.40
N SER A 111 -17.77 12.06 -6.67
CA SER A 111 -16.46 11.55 -7.08
C SER A 111 -15.42 12.65 -7.22
N TYR A 112 -14.24 12.44 -6.63
CA TYR A 112 -13.10 13.35 -6.68
C TYR A 112 -11.82 12.65 -7.11
N ARG A 113 -10.89 13.42 -7.67
CA ARG A 113 -9.54 13.00 -8.01
C ARG A 113 -8.53 13.76 -7.20
N ASN A 114 -7.41 13.13 -6.83
CA ASN A 114 -6.29 13.87 -6.28
C ASN A 114 -5.71 14.78 -7.38
N ARG A 115 -5.28 15.98 -6.99
CA ARG A 115 -4.40 16.78 -7.84
C ARG A 115 -3.12 15.98 -8.09
N PRO A 116 -2.66 15.88 -9.35
CA PRO A 116 -1.41 15.19 -9.66
C PRO A 116 -0.25 15.77 -8.86
N ALA A 117 0.45 14.90 -8.14
CA ALA A 117 1.69 15.23 -7.45
C ALA A 117 2.72 14.15 -7.77
N ILE A 118 3.91 14.56 -8.22
CA ILE A 118 5.01 13.64 -8.44
C ILE A 118 5.51 13.15 -7.08
N VAL A 119 5.70 11.85 -6.98
CA VAL A 119 6.37 11.18 -5.87
C VAL A 119 7.52 10.33 -6.41
N LEU A 120 8.59 10.19 -5.64
CA LEU A 120 9.62 9.22 -5.93
C LEU A 120 9.26 7.90 -5.24
N ALA A 121 9.41 6.79 -5.94
CA ALA A 121 9.12 5.49 -5.38
C ALA A 121 10.15 4.44 -5.80
N LYS A 122 10.43 3.51 -4.88
CA LYS A 122 11.32 2.36 -5.08
C LYS A 122 10.65 1.11 -4.54
N GLN A 123 10.59 0.05 -5.34
CA GLN A 123 10.13 -1.24 -4.89
C GLN A 123 11.21 -1.94 -4.07
N MET A 124 10.82 -2.56 -2.96
CA MET A 124 11.71 -3.34 -2.11
C MET A 124 11.55 -4.83 -2.40
N HIS A 125 12.65 -5.59 -2.34
CA HIS A 125 12.66 -7.03 -2.61
C HIS A 125 12.91 -7.89 -1.36
N ALA A 126 12.99 -7.25 -0.19
CA ALA A 126 13.12 -7.88 1.11
C ALA A 126 12.26 -7.09 2.13
N PRO A 127 11.84 -7.70 3.25
CA PRO A 127 11.15 -7.01 4.33
C PRO A 127 12.02 -5.88 4.88
N PHE A 128 11.39 -4.76 5.23
CA PHE A 128 12.11 -3.57 5.64
C PHE A 128 11.35 -2.75 6.68
N SER A 129 12.09 -1.91 7.41
CA SER A 129 11.55 -0.88 8.29
C SER A 129 12.26 0.45 8.07
N MET A 130 11.55 1.56 8.32
CA MET A 130 12.11 2.90 8.21
C MET A 130 11.33 3.90 9.07
N ALA A 131 12.01 4.95 9.54
CA ALA A 131 11.31 6.08 10.14
C ALA A 131 10.50 6.85 9.08
N ARG A 132 9.31 7.31 9.45
CA ARG A 132 8.46 8.13 8.57
C ARG A 132 9.10 9.46 8.20
N THR A 133 9.90 10.03 9.09
CA THR A 133 10.61 11.28 8.82
C THR A 133 12.12 11.14 9.07
N ALA A 134 12.91 12.00 8.42
CA ALA A 134 14.36 12.05 8.65
C ALA A 134 14.74 12.42 10.09
N ALA A 135 13.87 13.13 10.82
CA ALA A 135 14.07 13.48 12.23
C ALA A 135 13.64 12.35 13.19
N GLY A 136 13.15 11.22 12.68
CA GLY A 136 12.57 10.12 13.48
C GLY A 136 11.04 10.14 13.49
N GLY A 137 10.43 9.45 14.45
CA GLY A 137 8.97 9.30 14.57
C GLY A 137 8.50 7.87 14.31
N ASP A 138 7.27 7.71 13.83
CA ASP A 138 6.67 6.39 13.58
C ASP A 138 7.56 5.53 12.69
N VAL A 139 7.73 4.28 13.09
CA VAL A 139 8.45 3.29 12.29
C VAL A 139 7.46 2.58 11.37
N LEU A 140 7.64 2.81 10.08
CA LEU A 140 6.88 2.15 9.03
C LEU A 140 7.54 0.81 8.70
N HIS A 141 6.72 -0.20 8.44
CA HIS A 141 7.16 -1.54 8.10
C HIS A 141 6.58 -1.94 6.76
N GLY A 142 7.39 -2.59 5.94
CA GLY A 142 7.01 -3.14 4.65
C GLY A 142 7.52 -4.56 4.46
N THR A 143 6.84 -5.30 3.59
CA THR A 143 7.23 -6.64 3.19
C THR A 143 7.96 -6.61 1.85
N ALA A 144 8.57 -7.73 1.46
CA ALA A 144 9.11 -7.87 0.11
C ALA A 144 8.01 -7.65 -0.93
N GLY A 145 8.25 -6.78 -1.90
CA GLY A 145 7.32 -6.35 -2.93
C GLY A 145 6.68 -4.99 -2.67
N ASP A 146 6.67 -4.51 -1.42
CA ASP A 146 6.12 -3.20 -1.06
C ASP A 146 7.05 -2.06 -1.50
N TRP A 147 6.49 -0.86 -1.54
CA TRP A 147 7.14 0.33 -2.09
C TRP A 147 7.48 1.32 -0.99
N ILE A 148 8.71 1.86 -1.07
CA ILE A 148 9.09 3.08 -0.36
C ILE A 148 8.69 4.26 -1.22
N MET A 149 8.08 5.26 -0.58
CA MET A 149 7.68 6.53 -1.18
C MET A 149 8.48 7.67 -0.54
N GLN A 150 8.87 8.66 -1.33
CA GLN A 150 9.35 9.95 -0.84
C GLN A 150 8.45 11.06 -1.41
N TYR A 151 7.71 11.72 -0.51
CA TYR A 151 6.78 12.80 -0.86
C TYR A 151 7.47 14.15 -0.91
N ALA A 152 8.43 14.37 -0.01
CA ALA A 152 9.29 15.54 0.08
C ALA A 152 10.64 15.13 0.71
N PRO A 153 11.67 15.99 0.69
CA PRO A 153 12.92 15.73 1.43
C PRO A 153 12.62 15.45 2.90
N GLY A 154 12.97 14.25 3.38
CA GLY A 154 12.74 13.84 4.76
C GLY A 154 11.31 13.37 5.10
N ASP A 155 10.41 13.21 4.13
CA ASP A 155 9.04 12.71 4.32
C ASP A 155 8.79 11.45 3.48
N TYR A 156 8.57 10.33 4.18
CA TYR A 156 8.54 8.99 3.58
C TYR A 156 7.26 8.23 3.90
N GLY A 157 6.95 7.24 3.05
CA GLY A 157 5.81 6.34 3.26
C GLY A 157 6.09 4.92 2.76
N VAL A 158 5.29 3.97 3.24
CA VAL A 158 5.22 2.61 2.70
C VAL A 158 3.88 2.40 2.03
N VAL A 159 3.87 1.83 0.83
CA VAL A 159 2.65 1.46 0.11
C VAL A 159 2.74 0.00 -0.30
N GLN A 160 1.70 -0.76 0.04
CA GLN A 160 1.59 -2.16 -0.35
C GLN A 160 1.64 -2.34 -1.87
N ALA A 161 2.29 -3.40 -2.35
CA ALA A 161 2.45 -3.68 -3.77
C ALA A 161 1.12 -3.59 -4.56
N ALA A 162 0.07 -4.23 -4.05
CA ALA A 162 -1.25 -4.26 -4.69
C ALA A 162 -1.89 -2.87 -4.79
N ARG A 163 -1.78 -2.07 -3.73
CA ARG A 163 -2.28 -0.69 -3.72
C ARG A 163 -1.47 0.18 -4.67
N PHE A 164 -0.14 0.04 -4.66
CA PHE A 164 0.74 0.79 -5.55
C PHE A 164 0.37 0.58 -7.01
N ALA A 165 0.28 -0.67 -7.45
CA ALA A 165 -0.11 -1.03 -8.82
C ALA A 165 -1.50 -0.49 -9.20
N LYS A 166 -2.43 -0.42 -8.24
CA LYS A 166 -3.78 0.09 -8.50
C LYS A 166 -3.81 1.60 -8.72
N VAL A 167 -3.11 2.38 -7.90
CA VAL A 167 -3.30 3.84 -7.82
C VAL A 167 -2.12 4.69 -8.26
N TYR A 168 -0.96 4.12 -8.60
CA TYR A 168 0.18 4.89 -9.09
C TYR A 168 0.51 4.57 -10.54
N ARG A 169 0.90 5.60 -11.30
CA ARG A 169 1.32 5.51 -12.69
C ARG A 169 2.69 6.17 -12.85
N PRO A 170 3.57 5.65 -13.72
CA PRO A 170 4.83 6.32 -14.04
C PRO A 170 4.55 7.77 -14.47
N ALA A 171 5.33 8.70 -13.92
CA ALA A 171 5.33 10.06 -14.42
C ALA A 171 6.17 10.08 -15.71
N GLY A 172 5.55 10.48 -16.82
CA GLY A 172 6.24 10.71 -18.09
C GLY A 172 7.22 11.88 -18.04
#